data_AF-A0A7V6W531-F1
#
_entry.id   AF-A0A7V6W531-F1
#
_cell.length_a   1.000
_cell.length_b   1.000
_cell.length_c   1.000
_cell.angle_alpha   90.00
_cell.angle_beta   90.00
_cell.angle_gamma   90.00
#
_symmetry.space_group_name_H-M   'P 1'
#
loop_
_entity.id
_entity.type
_entity.pdbx_description
1 polymer ?
#
loop_
_entity_poly.entity_id
_entity_poly.type
_entity_poly.pdbx_seq_one_letter_code
_entity_poly.pdbx_strand_id
1 'polypeptide(L)'
;KNYLLGPFLDYYKNNAVGRLFDLDSEWYFAGNSEAKATEGNDFAHALSYVVMPERYVGGEGIGSSFVAEAYFMYGYVGVFFVSALIGLLILTLYNVKNIAALYFGFIIYDALIKAPRGPFGAIMLAAFDLNRLFIVAAVVVLALVLSRMTHAKDVV
;
A
#
# COMPACT_ATOMS: atom_id res chain seq x y z
N LYS A 1 4.69 -16.95 3.00
CA LYS A 1 4.53 -15.50 3.27
C LYS A 1 5.22 -14.70 2.18
N ASN A 2 4.66 -13.55 1.79
CA ASN A 2 5.32 -12.62 0.88
C ASN A 2 5.43 -11.27 1.56
N TYR A 3 6.64 -10.93 1.99
CA TYR A 3 6.92 -9.73 2.77
C TYR A 3 6.96 -8.46 1.92
N LEU A 4 7.42 -8.55 0.66
CA LEU A 4 7.43 -7.42 -0.26
C LEU A 4 6.03 -6.90 -0.57
N LEU A 5 5.06 -7.80 -0.76
CA LEU A 5 3.67 -7.44 -1.02
C LEU A 5 2.79 -7.54 0.23
N GLY A 6 3.39 -7.74 1.40
CA GLY A 6 2.68 -8.06 2.64
C GLY A 6 1.58 -7.08 2.99
N PRO A 7 1.91 -5.77 3.15
CA PRO A 7 0.91 -4.74 3.45
C PRO A 7 -0.23 -4.68 2.43
N PHE A 8 0.07 -4.93 1.16
CA PHE A 8 -0.93 -4.92 0.08
C PHE A 8 -1.85 -6.15 0.14
N LEU A 9 -1.27 -7.34 0.33
CA LEU A 9 -2.03 -8.60 0.41
C LEU A 9 -2.91 -8.66 1.67
N ASP A 10 -2.36 -8.26 2.81
CA ASP A 10 -3.09 -8.26 4.07
C ASP A 10 -4.22 -7.22 4.04
N TYR A 11 -3.98 -6.04 3.47
CA TYR A 11 -5.04 -5.05 3.25
C TYR A 11 -6.15 -5.60 2.34
N TYR A 12 -5.81 -6.19 1.19
CA TYR A 12 -6.82 -6.59 0.22
C TYR A 12 -7.73 -7.72 0.73
N LYS A 13 -7.17 -8.63 1.53
CA LYS A 13 -7.95 -9.69 2.19
C LYS A 13 -8.88 -9.16 3.28
N ASN A 14 -8.42 -8.19 4.06
CA ASN A 14 -9.09 -7.73 5.27
C ASN A 14 -9.81 -6.36 5.11
N ASN A 15 -9.92 -5.85 3.89
CA ASN A 15 -10.63 -4.59 3.64
C ASN A 15 -12.16 -4.77 3.77
N ALA A 16 -12.90 -3.67 3.62
CA ALA A 16 -14.36 -3.67 3.73
C ALA A 16 -15.04 -4.62 2.74
N VAL A 17 -14.47 -4.82 1.55
CA VAL A 17 -14.99 -5.76 0.54
C VAL A 17 -14.68 -7.20 0.95
N GLY A 18 -13.47 -7.49 1.40
CA GLY A 18 -13.09 -8.82 1.91
C GLY A 18 -13.98 -9.30 3.05
N ARG A 19 -14.38 -8.38 3.94
CA ARG A 19 -15.36 -8.66 5.01
C ARG A 19 -16.76 -8.99 4.51
N LEU A 20 -17.18 -8.48 3.35
CA LEU A 20 -18.48 -8.85 2.77
C LEU A 20 -18.50 -10.31 2.28
N PHE A 21 -17.33 -10.92 2.12
CA PHE A 21 -17.17 -12.30 1.65
C PHE A 21 -16.57 -13.23 2.73
N ASP A 22 -16.57 -12.81 4.01
CA ASP A 22 -16.01 -13.57 5.14
C ASP A 22 -14.55 -14.02 4.91
N LEU A 23 -13.75 -13.18 4.23
CA LEU A 23 -12.33 -13.43 3.93
C LEU A 23 -11.39 -12.77 4.93
N ASP A 24 -11.92 -12.03 5.90
CA ASP A 24 -11.13 -11.34 6.91
C ASP A 24 -10.62 -12.30 7.99
N SER A 25 -9.55 -11.88 8.63
CA SER A 25 -8.90 -12.62 9.70
C SER A 25 -8.92 -11.79 10.97
N GLU A 26 -9.37 -12.38 12.08
CA GLU A 26 -9.49 -11.70 13.37
C GLU A 26 -8.17 -11.06 13.82
N TRP A 27 -7.03 -11.72 13.54
CA TRP A 27 -5.69 -11.23 13.87
C TRP A 27 -5.31 -9.93 13.15
N TYR A 28 -5.95 -9.61 12.02
CA TYR A 28 -5.61 -8.42 11.24
C TYR A 28 -5.95 -7.14 12.01
N PHE A 29 -7.09 -7.16 12.71
CA PHE A 29 -7.57 -6.06 13.55
C PHE A 29 -7.03 -6.14 14.98
N ALA A 30 -6.47 -7.29 15.37
CA ALA A 30 -5.67 -7.33 16.58
C ALA A 30 -4.50 -6.33 16.47
N GLY A 31 -4.15 -5.73 17.60
CA GLY A 31 -2.94 -4.90 17.72
C GLY A 31 -1.69 -5.75 17.53
N ASN A 32 -0.64 -5.47 18.28
CA ASN A 32 0.52 -6.36 18.25
C ASN A 32 0.17 -7.67 18.97
N SER A 33 0.18 -8.77 18.23
CA SER A 33 -0.16 -10.09 18.76
C SER A 33 0.66 -11.15 18.05
N GLU A 34 0.86 -12.28 18.72
CA GLU A 34 1.54 -13.44 18.12
C GLU A 34 0.90 -13.83 16.79
N ALA A 35 -0.44 -13.96 16.76
CA ALA A 35 -1.18 -14.30 15.54
C ALA A 35 -0.89 -13.31 14.39
N LYS A 36 -0.83 -12.00 14.67
CA LYS A 36 -0.50 -11.00 13.63
C LYS A 36 0.92 -11.16 13.09
N ALA A 37 1.88 -11.51 13.94
CA ALA A 37 3.26 -11.75 13.52
C ALA A 37 3.44 -13.10 12.79
N THR A 38 2.71 -14.14 13.19
CA THR A 38 2.88 -15.51 12.68
C THR A 38 1.96 -15.82 11.50
N GLU A 39 0.81 -15.20 11.37
CA GLU A 39 -0.14 -15.39 10.27
C GLU A 39 -0.05 -14.29 9.21
N GLY A 40 0.26 -13.06 9.62
CA GLY A 40 0.39 -11.91 8.73
C GLY A 40 1.60 -11.97 7.79
N ASN A 41 1.53 -11.17 6.74
CA ASN A 41 2.60 -10.98 5.75
C ASN A 41 3.39 -9.70 5.99
N ASP A 42 3.11 -8.93 7.04
CA ASP A 42 3.90 -7.76 7.41
C ASP A 42 5.25 -8.16 8.05
N PHE A 43 6.34 -7.76 7.40
CA PHE A 43 7.69 -8.04 7.86
C PHE A 43 8.03 -7.33 9.18
N ALA A 44 7.49 -6.13 9.40
CA ALA A 44 7.73 -5.38 10.64
C ALA A 44 7.21 -6.15 11.85
N HIS A 45 6.02 -6.73 11.74
CA HIS A 45 5.41 -7.53 12.80
C HIS A 45 6.16 -8.85 13.00
N ALA A 46 6.45 -9.58 11.91
CA ALA A 46 7.18 -10.83 11.99
C ALA A 46 8.58 -10.64 12.61
N LEU A 47 9.33 -9.63 12.17
CA LEU A 47 10.68 -9.37 12.65
C LEU A 47 10.68 -8.85 14.11
N SER A 48 9.74 -7.97 14.46
CA SER A 48 9.61 -7.48 15.84
C SER A 48 9.32 -8.62 16.82
N TYR A 49 8.47 -9.58 16.44
CA TYR A 49 8.17 -10.73 17.30
C TYR A 49 9.36 -11.67 17.45
N VAL A 50 10.14 -11.89 16.38
CA VAL A 50 11.35 -12.73 16.43
C VAL A 50 12.43 -12.11 17.32
N VAL A 51 12.63 -10.79 17.25
CA VAL A 51 13.70 -10.11 17.98
C VAL A 51 13.31 -9.80 19.43
N MET A 52 12.06 -9.43 19.67
CA MET A 52 11.59 -8.91 20.95
C MET A 52 10.14 -9.33 21.26
N PRO A 53 9.86 -10.63 21.44
CA PRO A 53 8.49 -11.16 21.51
C PRO A 53 7.63 -10.49 22.59
N GLU A 54 8.13 -10.38 23.82
CA GLU A 54 7.39 -9.76 24.94
C GLU A 54 7.10 -8.27 24.70
N ARG A 55 8.10 -7.52 24.23
CA ARG A 55 7.96 -6.08 23.94
C ARG A 55 7.05 -5.84 22.74
N TYR A 56 7.13 -6.71 21.75
CA TYR A 56 6.26 -6.65 20.58
C TYR A 56 4.79 -6.79 20.98
N VAL A 57 4.44 -7.85 21.73
CA VAL A 57 3.08 -8.05 22.25
C VAL A 57 2.67 -6.89 23.19
N GLY A 58 3.65 -6.28 23.89
CA GLY A 58 3.48 -5.04 24.64
C GLY A 58 3.25 -3.77 23.80
N GLY A 59 3.21 -3.86 22.47
CA GLY A 59 2.91 -2.75 21.56
C GLY A 59 4.12 -2.13 20.85
N GLU A 60 5.35 -2.59 21.13
CA GLU A 60 6.54 -2.08 20.48
C GLU A 60 6.76 -2.67 19.08
N GLY A 61 7.42 -1.92 18.18
CA GLY A 61 7.76 -2.40 16.85
C GLY A 61 9.04 -1.76 16.33
N ILE A 62 9.90 -2.56 15.67
CA ILE A 62 11.16 -2.06 15.11
C ILE A 62 11.01 -1.53 13.68
N GLY A 63 9.90 -1.83 13.02
CA GLY A 63 9.60 -1.44 11.65
C GLY A 63 10.16 -2.39 10.58
N SER A 64 10.03 -2.00 9.32
CA SER A 64 10.51 -2.72 8.13
C SER A 64 11.12 -1.72 7.13
N SER A 65 11.81 -2.22 6.12
CA SER A 65 12.18 -1.45 4.92
C SER A 65 12.15 -2.37 3.70
N PHE A 66 11.91 -1.80 2.51
CA PHE A 66 11.94 -2.60 1.27
C PHE A 66 13.28 -3.30 1.08
N VAL A 67 14.39 -2.71 1.56
CA VAL A 67 15.73 -3.30 1.48
C VAL A 67 15.79 -4.56 2.34
N ALA A 68 15.28 -4.50 3.57
CA ALA A 68 15.23 -5.65 4.47
C ALA A 68 14.31 -6.75 3.93
N GLU A 69 13.13 -6.39 3.42
CA GLU A 69 12.17 -7.32 2.80
C GLU A 69 12.75 -7.99 1.56
N ALA A 70 13.35 -7.21 0.66
CA ALA A 70 13.96 -7.72 -0.57
C ALA A 70 15.16 -8.61 -0.29
N TYR A 71 16.00 -8.23 0.69
CA TYR A 71 17.13 -9.03 1.12
C TYR A 71 16.69 -10.35 1.75
N PHE A 72 15.68 -10.32 2.63
CA PHE A 72 15.17 -11.53 3.25
C PHE A 72 14.56 -12.50 2.23
N MET A 73 13.89 -12.00 1.19
CA MET A 73 13.25 -12.85 0.18
C MET A 73 14.19 -13.35 -0.91
N TYR A 74 15.11 -12.52 -1.39
CA TYR A 74 15.93 -12.82 -2.58
C TYR A 74 17.40 -12.36 -2.47
N GLY A 75 17.86 -12.06 -1.25
CA GLY A 75 19.23 -11.59 -1.01
C GLY A 75 19.57 -10.30 -1.74
N TYR A 76 20.86 -10.12 -2.05
CA TYR A 76 21.35 -8.95 -2.78
C TYR A 76 20.73 -8.78 -4.17
N VAL A 77 20.37 -9.89 -4.83
CA VAL A 77 19.69 -9.87 -6.13
C VAL A 77 18.32 -9.22 -6.00
N GLY A 78 17.55 -9.57 -4.96
CA GLY A 78 16.29 -8.91 -4.64
C GLY A 78 16.42 -7.41 -4.43
N VAL A 79 17.37 -7.02 -3.58
CA VAL A 79 17.63 -5.61 -3.28
C VAL A 79 17.94 -4.83 -4.57
N PHE A 80 18.77 -5.39 -5.45
CA PHE A 80 19.09 -4.77 -6.73
C PHE A 80 17.84 -4.55 -7.59
N PHE A 81 17.04 -5.59 -7.82
CA PHE A 81 15.86 -5.50 -8.68
C PHE A 81 14.76 -4.61 -8.09
N VAL A 82 14.49 -4.70 -6.80
CA VAL A 82 13.47 -3.85 -6.14
C VAL A 82 13.90 -2.38 -6.15
N SER A 83 15.19 -2.10 -5.89
CA SER A 83 15.72 -0.73 -5.99
C SER A 83 15.65 -0.20 -7.42
N ALA A 84 16.01 -1.02 -8.41
CA ALA A 84 15.92 -0.66 -9.82
C ALA A 84 14.47 -0.39 -10.25
N LEU A 85 13.51 -1.17 -9.75
CA LEU A 85 12.09 -0.99 -10.03
C LEU A 85 11.56 0.34 -9.45
N ILE A 86 11.94 0.67 -8.20
CA ILE A 86 11.58 1.96 -7.59
C ILE A 86 12.23 3.11 -8.37
N GLY A 87 13.50 2.97 -8.77
CA GLY A 87 14.19 3.98 -9.59
C GLY A 87 13.53 4.18 -10.95
N LEU A 88 13.12 3.10 -11.63
CA LEU A 88 12.38 3.17 -12.88
C LEU A 88 11.03 3.86 -12.70
N LEU A 89 10.30 3.54 -11.63
CA LEU A 89 9.04 4.19 -11.30
C LEU A 89 9.22 5.71 -11.15
N ILE A 90 10.24 6.15 -10.40
CA ILE A 90 10.56 7.58 -10.26
C ILE A 90 10.88 8.22 -11.62
N LEU A 91 11.68 7.55 -12.45
CA LEU A 91 12.03 8.04 -13.79
C LEU A 91 10.81 8.17 -14.70
N THR A 92 9.86 7.23 -14.62
CA THR A 92 8.62 7.31 -15.37
C THR A 92 7.78 8.51 -14.92
N LEU A 93 7.64 8.72 -13.61
CA LEU A 93 6.86 9.83 -13.06
C LEU A 93 7.45 11.21 -13.41
N TYR A 94 8.77 11.31 -13.47
CA TYR A 94 9.47 12.55 -13.85
C TYR A 94 9.13 13.02 -15.26
N ASN A 95 8.89 12.09 -16.20
CA ASN A 95 8.66 12.40 -17.61
C ASN A 95 7.17 12.44 -18.01
N VAL A 96 6.25 12.29 -17.05
CA VAL A 96 4.82 12.28 -17.33
C VAL A 96 4.33 13.66 -17.75
N LYS A 97 3.70 13.74 -18.92
CA LYS A 97 2.98 14.93 -19.42
C LYS A 97 1.46 14.82 -19.29
N ASN A 98 0.95 13.62 -19.03
CA ASN A 98 -0.47 13.35 -18.90
C ASN A 98 -0.94 13.69 -17.47
N ILE A 99 -1.95 14.56 -17.35
CA ILE A 99 -2.50 15.01 -16.06
C ILE A 99 -2.99 13.84 -15.20
N ALA A 100 -3.61 12.81 -15.79
CA ALA A 100 -4.08 11.64 -15.04
C ALA A 100 -2.92 10.81 -14.47
N ALA A 101 -1.85 10.63 -15.24
CA ALA A 101 -0.66 9.94 -14.77
C ALA A 101 0.13 10.79 -13.74
N LEU A 102 0.09 12.12 -13.85
CA LEU A 102 0.67 13.03 -12.87
C LEU A 102 -0.09 12.95 -11.54
N TYR A 103 -1.43 12.93 -11.61
CA TYR A 103 -2.30 12.71 -10.45
C TYR A 103 -2.00 11.38 -9.75
N PHE A 104 -1.84 10.30 -10.53
CA PHE A 104 -1.42 9.00 -9.99
C PHE A 104 -0.06 9.08 -9.30
N GLY A 105 0.91 9.80 -9.88
CA GLY A 105 2.21 10.08 -9.26
C GLY A 105 2.10 10.76 -7.90
N PHE A 106 1.21 11.74 -7.78
CA PHE A 106 0.94 12.42 -6.50
C PHE A 106 0.33 11.50 -5.45
N ILE A 107 -0.53 10.55 -5.84
CA ILE A 107 -1.13 9.58 -4.90
C ILE A 107 -0.04 8.71 -4.24
N ILE A 108 0.96 8.28 -5.00
CA ILE A 108 2.03 7.40 -4.53
C ILE A 108 3.27 8.13 -3.99
N TYR A 109 3.30 9.46 -4.11
CA TYR A 109 4.45 10.29 -3.77
C TYR A 109 4.89 10.15 -2.30
N ASP A 110 3.94 10.13 -1.36
CA ASP A 110 4.24 9.95 0.06
C ASP A 110 4.93 8.61 0.35
N ALA A 111 4.44 7.53 -0.28
CA ALA A 111 5.03 6.21 -0.16
C ALA A 111 6.41 6.13 -0.83
N LEU A 112 6.61 6.85 -1.95
CA LEU A 112 7.90 6.91 -2.64
C LEU A 112 8.97 7.65 -1.84
N ILE A 113 8.66 8.79 -1.23
CA ILE A 113 9.62 9.50 -0.37
C ILE A 113 10.02 8.65 0.84
N LYS A 114 9.04 7.97 1.43
CA LYS A 114 9.26 7.13 2.60
C LYS A 114 9.87 5.78 2.25
N ALA A 115 9.94 5.41 0.96
CA ALA A 115 10.37 4.09 0.51
C ALA A 115 11.68 3.61 1.16
N PRO A 116 12.77 4.41 1.27
CA PRO A 116 14.02 3.93 1.88
C PRO A 116 13.88 3.34 3.29
N ARG A 117 12.87 3.80 4.05
CA ARG A 117 12.55 3.32 5.40
C ARG A 117 11.17 2.63 5.47
N GLY A 118 10.47 2.53 4.35
CA GLY A 118 9.11 2.01 4.27
C GLY A 118 9.09 0.62 3.63
N PRO A 119 8.04 -0.17 3.88
CA PRO A 119 7.87 -1.46 3.22
C PRO A 119 7.57 -1.27 1.73
N PHE A 120 7.98 -2.21 0.88
CA PHE A 120 7.71 -2.13 -0.57
C PHE A 120 6.19 -2.08 -0.85
N GLY A 121 5.44 -2.90 -0.11
CA GLY A 121 3.99 -3.01 -0.25
C GLY A 121 3.23 -1.71 0.03
N ALA A 122 3.82 -0.73 0.73
CA ALA A 122 3.19 0.57 0.92
C ALA A 122 3.04 1.37 -0.38
N ILE A 123 3.95 1.20 -1.35
CA ILE A 123 3.83 1.85 -2.66
C ILE A 123 2.63 1.29 -3.42
N MET A 124 2.48 -0.04 -3.42
CA MET A 124 1.35 -0.73 -4.04
C MET A 124 0.04 -0.39 -3.33
N LEU A 125 0.04 -0.37 -2.00
CA LEU A 125 -1.13 0.00 -1.22
C LEU A 125 -1.55 1.45 -1.48
N ALA A 126 -0.60 2.39 -1.55
CA ALA A 126 -0.91 3.77 -1.87
C ALA A 126 -1.56 3.92 -3.25
N ALA A 127 -1.10 3.14 -4.24
CA ALA A 127 -1.65 3.12 -5.60
C ALA A 127 -3.06 2.52 -5.69
N PHE A 128 -3.31 1.45 -4.92
CA PHE A 128 -4.49 0.59 -5.07
C PHE A 128 -5.38 0.56 -3.81
N ASP A 129 -5.28 1.58 -2.95
CA ASP A 129 -6.18 1.73 -1.82
C ASP A 129 -7.62 1.91 -2.33
N LEU A 130 -8.49 0.95 -2.00
CA LEU A 130 -9.85 0.91 -2.50
C LEU A 130 -10.68 2.11 -2.04
N ASN A 131 -10.43 2.62 -0.83
CA ASN A 131 -11.15 3.78 -0.31
C ASN A 131 -10.81 5.03 -1.13
N ARG A 132 -9.53 5.26 -1.41
CA ARG A 132 -9.08 6.38 -2.27
C ARG A 132 -9.65 6.24 -3.68
N LEU A 133 -9.54 5.06 -4.29
CA LEU A 133 -10.08 4.82 -5.63
C LEU A 133 -11.59 5.08 -5.70
N PHE A 134 -12.34 4.65 -4.68
CA PHE A 134 -13.77 4.91 -4.59
C PHE A 134 -14.09 6.41 -4.47
N ILE A 135 -13.36 7.14 -3.62
CA ILE A 135 -13.53 8.60 -3.48
C ILE A 135 -13.24 9.32 -4.81
N VAL A 136 -12.14 8.98 -5.48
CA VAL A 136 -11.79 9.57 -6.77
C VAL A 136 -12.86 9.28 -7.83
N ALA A 137 -13.33 8.03 -7.91
CA ALA A 137 -14.40 7.65 -8.81
C ALA A 137 -15.70 8.43 -8.53
N ALA A 138 -16.08 8.57 -7.25
CA ALA A 138 -17.26 9.33 -6.86
C ALA A 138 -17.16 10.82 -7.24
N VAL A 139 -16.00 11.44 -7.04
CA VAL A 139 -15.76 12.84 -7.46
C VAL A 139 -15.84 12.99 -8.97
N VAL A 140 -15.24 12.08 -9.74
CA VAL A 140 -15.30 12.12 -11.20
C VAL A 140 -16.73 11.94 -11.71
N VAL A 141 -17.49 10.99 -11.15
CA VAL A 141 -18.90 10.79 -11.51
C VAL A 141 -19.73 12.03 -11.20
N LEU A 142 -19.56 12.62 -10.01
CA LEU A 142 -20.26 13.84 -9.62
C LEU A 142 -19.94 15.01 -10.58
N ALA A 143 -18.65 15.18 -10.93
CA ALA A 143 -18.23 16.20 -11.88
C ALA A 143 -18.86 16.01 -13.27
N LEU A 144 -18.95 14.76 -13.75
CA LEU A 144 -19.61 14.43 -15.02
C LEU A 144 -21.12 14.67 -14.99
N VAL A 145 -21.79 14.40 -13.87
CA VAL A 145 -23.22 14.67 -13.70
C VAL A 145 -23.46 16.18 -13.72
N LEU A 146 -22.67 16.96 -12.97
CA LEU A 146 -22.78 18.41 -12.92
C LEU A 146 -22.46 19.08 -14.27
N SER A 147 -21.47 18.58 -15.02
CA SER A 147 -21.15 19.11 -16.35
C SER A 147 -22.28 18.87 -17.36
N ARG A 148 -22.97 17.72 -17.29
CA ARG A 148 -24.16 17.47 -18.11
C ARG A 148 -25.33 18.39 -17.74
N MET A 149 -25.54 18.64 -16.44
CA MET A 149 -26.62 19.52 -15.98
C MET A 149 -26.40 21.00 -16.33
N THR A 150 -25.14 21.45 -16.38
CA THR A 150 -24.79 22.83 -16.78
C THR A 150 -24.92 23.03 -18.29
N HIS A 151 -24.39 22.11 -19.10
CA HIS A 151 -24.59 22.16 -20.55
C HIS A 151 -26.06 22.05 -20.99
N ALA A 152 -26.92 21.36 -20.23
CA ALA A 152 -28.35 21.32 -20.49
C ALA A 152 -29.07 22.66 -20.22
N LYS A 153 -28.48 23.55 -19.41
CA LYS A 153 -29.03 24.89 -19.12
C LYS A 153 -28.59 25.95 -20.14
N ASP A 154 -27.45 25.76 -20.80
CA ASP A 154 -26.94 26.72 -21.80
C ASP A 154 -27.58 26.56 -23.19
N VAL A 155 -28.37 25.49 -23.41
CA VAL A 155 -29.03 25.17 -24.69
C VAL A 155 -30.53 25.55 -24.69
N VAL A 156 -31.04 26.09 -23.58
CA VAL A 156 -32.42 26.59 -23.42
C VAL A 156 -32.41 28.11 -23.32
#